data_AF-A0AAF0CQZ9-F1
#
_entry.id   AF-A0AAF0CQZ9-F1
#
_cell.length_a   1.000
_cell.length_b   1.000
_cell.length_c   1.000
_cell.angle_alpha   90.00
_cell.angle_beta   90.00
_cell.angle_gamma   90.00
#
_symmetry.space_group_name_H-M   'P 1'
#
loop_
_entity.id
_entity.type
_entity.pdbx_description
1 polymer ?
#
loop_
_entity_poly.entity_id
_entity_poly.type
_entity_poly.pdbx_seq_one_letter_code
_entity_poly.pdbx_strand_id
1 'polypeptide(L)'
;MGLLIISASLNPGSKSRLLAQAALSALQTDNIEVEFLDLRDSPLPLCDGGAAYGDPNVALVSAKISAADGVIIASPIYNYDVNAVLKNLIELTGKAAWENKTVAFLNAAGGASSYMSIMALANSLMLDFRCVIVPRFVYAVPGDFAAGAIGNPQIVERIAACAHATAELVRQRSS
;
A
#
# COMPACT_ATOMS: atom_id res chain seq x y z
N MET A 1 -5.63 -11.97 -12.98
CA MET A 1 -5.86 -11.34 -11.67
C MET A 1 -4.51 -11.10 -11.03
N GLY A 2 -4.04 -9.85 -11.07
CA GLY A 2 -2.76 -9.45 -10.50
C GLY A 2 -2.94 -8.53 -9.29
N LEU A 3 -2.18 -8.76 -8.23
CA LEU A 3 -2.08 -7.83 -7.10
C LEU A 3 -0.71 -7.17 -7.08
N LEU A 4 -0.67 -5.89 -6.70
CA LEU A 4 0.57 -5.17 -6.42
C LEU A 4 0.66 -4.84 -4.93
N ILE A 5 1.78 -5.18 -4.30
CA ILE A 5 2.08 -4.75 -2.94
C ILE A 5 3.13 -3.64 -3.00
N ILE A 6 2.81 -2.47 -2.42
CA ILE A 6 3.70 -1.31 -2.41
C ILE A 6 4.22 -1.06 -1.00
N SER A 7 5.54 -1.05 -0.81
CA SER A 7 6.17 -0.48 0.39
C SER A 7 6.54 0.97 0.16
N ALA A 8 5.90 1.88 0.89
CA ALA A 8 6.03 3.32 0.67
C ALA A 8 7.09 4.01 1.55
N SER A 9 7.75 3.29 2.46
CA SER A 9 8.75 3.88 3.36
C SER A 9 10.13 3.86 2.75
N LEU A 10 10.85 4.99 2.85
CA LEU A 10 12.26 5.07 2.43
C LEU A 10 13.26 4.65 3.52
N ASN A 11 12.79 4.38 4.74
CA ASN A 11 13.67 4.01 5.84
C ASN A 11 14.21 2.57 5.67
N PRO A 12 15.53 2.33 5.77
CA PRO A 12 16.12 0.99 5.77
C PRO A 12 15.51 0.01 6.78
N GLY A 13 15.17 0.50 7.98
CA GLY A 13 14.54 -0.25 9.06
C GLY A 13 13.01 -0.12 9.08
N SER A 14 12.37 0.07 7.93
CA SER A 14 10.93 0.32 7.85
C SER A 14 10.09 -0.83 8.43
N LYS A 15 9.31 -0.51 9.46
CA LYS A 15 8.28 -1.42 10.01
C LYS A 15 7.13 -1.68 9.03
N SER A 16 6.72 -0.68 8.23
CA SER A 16 5.67 -0.88 7.23
C SER A 16 6.12 -1.83 6.12
N ARG A 17 7.43 -1.86 5.81
CA ARG A 17 7.98 -2.85 4.86
C ARG A 17 7.82 -4.28 5.37
N LEU A 18 8.00 -4.52 6.67
CA LEU A 18 7.76 -5.84 7.26
C LEU A 18 6.30 -6.26 7.10
N LEU A 19 5.33 -5.33 7.25
CA LEU A 19 3.92 -5.61 6.99
C LEU A 19 3.69 -5.99 5.52
N ALA A 20 4.32 -5.26 4.58
CA ALA A 20 4.24 -5.53 3.15
C ALA A 20 4.77 -6.93 2.79
N GLN A 21 5.90 -7.32 3.37
CA GLN A 21 6.50 -8.64 3.17
C GLN A 21 5.64 -9.75 3.74
N ALA A 22 5.04 -9.55 4.91
CA ALA A 22 4.11 -10.52 5.48
C ALA A 22 2.86 -10.71 4.60
N ALA A 23 2.35 -9.64 3.98
CA ALA A 23 1.25 -9.74 3.02
C ALA A 23 1.66 -10.51 1.75
N LEU A 24 2.88 -10.30 1.25
CA LEU A 24 3.43 -11.06 0.12
C LEU A 24 3.48 -12.55 0.47
N SER A 25 4.08 -12.90 1.61
CA SER A 25 4.17 -14.30 2.07
C SER A 25 2.80 -14.95 2.23
N ALA A 26 1.80 -14.21 2.70
CA ALA A 26 0.44 -14.72 2.89
C ALA A 26 -0.29 -15.04 1.57
N LEU A 27 0.07 -14.38 0.47
CA LEU A 27 -0.56 -14.57 -0.84
C LEU A 27 0.18 -15.56 -1.75
N GLN A 28 1.46 -15.83 -1.49
CA GLN A 28 2.28 -16.77 -2.26
C GLN A 28 1.72 -18.20 -2.24
N THR A 29 0.89 -18.55 -1.26
CA THR A 29 0.30 -19.90 -1.13
C THR A 29 -0.88 -20.15 -2.08
N ASP A 30 -1.42 -19.12 -2.73
CA ASP A 30 -2.79 -19.18 -3.28
C ASP A 30 -2.86 -19.13 -4.82
N ASN A 31 -1.73 -19.35 -5.50
CA ASN A 31 -1.61 -19.21 -6.96
C ASN A 31 -2.12 -17.85 -7.48
N ILE A 32 -1.97 -16.81 -6.66
CA ILE A 32 -2.28 -15.42 -7.00
C ILE A 32 -1.01 -14.79 -7.56
N GLU A 33 -1.11 -14.14 -8.72
CA GLU A 33 0.00 -13.35 -9.24
C GLU A 33 0.16 -12.09 -8.39
N VAL A 34 1.27 -11.99 -7.67
CA VAL A 34 1.57 -10.86 -6.80
C VAL A 34 2.93 -10.27 -7.15
N GLU A 35 2.92 -8.99 -7.48
CA GLU A 35 4.13 -8.19 -7.65
C GLU A 35 4.43 -7.40 -6.38
N PHE A 36 5.72 -7.26 -6.05
CA PHE A 36 6.19 -6.45 -4.93
C PHE A 36 6.99 -5.25 -5.44
N LEU A 37 6.64 -4.06 -4.97
CA LEU A 37 7.30 -2.80 -5.29
C LEU A 37 7.74 -2.10 -4.00
N ASP A 38 9.04 -1.92 -3.83
CA ASP A 38 9.61 -1.09 -2.76
C ASP A 38 10.01 0.26 -3.35
N LEU A 39 9.43 1.36 -2.88
CA LEU A 39 9.73 2.70 -3.41
C LEU A 39 11.18 3.14 -3.12
N ARG A 40 11.92 2.42 -2.28
CA ARG A 40 13.38 2.61 -2.14
C ARG A 40 14.14 2.20 -3.39
N ASP A 41 13.64 1.19 -4.10
CA ASP A 41 14.26 0.64 -5.30
C ASP A 41 13.80 1.38 -6.57
N SER A 42 12.81 2.27 -6.44
CA SER A 42 12.27 3.10 -7.53
C SER A 42 12.02 4.53 -7.02
N PRO A 43 13.09 5.29 -6.74
CA PRO A 43 12.97 6.63 -6.18
C PRO A 43 12.19 7.54 -7.13
N LEU A 44 11.20 8.25 -6.59
CA LEU A 44 10.36 9.17 -7.35
C LEU A 44 10.84 10.62 -7.12
N PRO A 45 10.81 11.48 -8.15
CA PRO A 45 10.96 12.92 -7.95
C PRO A 45 9.79 13.46 -7.10
N LEU A 46 9.91 14.67 -6.57
CA LEU A 46 8.76 15.34 -5.96
C LEU A 46 7.83 15.87 -7.06
N CYS A 47 6.53 15.68 -6.88
CA CYS A 47 5.51 16.18 -7.78
C CYS A 47 5.57 17.71 -7.82
N ASP A 48 5.85 18.25 -9.00
CA ASP A 48 5.93 19.69 -9.26
C ASP A 48 4.76 20.18 -10.15
N GLY A 49 3.81 19.30 -10.49
CA GLY A 49 2.74 19.58 -11.44
C GLY A 49 3.23 19.75 -12.89
N GLY A 50 4.47 19.34 -13.21
CA GLY A 50 5.11 19.60 -14.49
C GLY A 50 6.14 18.54 -14.89
N ALA A 51 7.43 18.85 -14.78
CA ALA A 51 8.49 18.02 -15.36
C ALA A 51 8.63 16.67 -14.65
N ALA A 52 8.26 16.57 -13.37
CA ALA A 52 8.35 15.33 -12.60
C ALA A 52 7.54 14.17 -13.20
N TYR A 53 6.46 14.46 -13.93
CA TYR A 53 5.66 13.44 -14.62
C TYR A 53 6.42 12.67 -15.72
N GLY A 54 7.48 13.27 -16.27
CA GLY A 54 8.31 12.67 -17.32
C GLY A 54 9.40 11.71 -16.82
N ASP A 55 9.53 11.53 -15.50
CA ASP A 55 10.56 10.68 -14.92
C ASP A 55 10.34 9.18 -15.24
N PRO A 56 11.37 8.42 -15.64
CA PRO A 56 11.23 7.01 -15.97
C PRO A 56 10.69 6.14 -14.83
N ASN A 57 11.02 6.44 -13.57
CA ASN A 57 10.50 5.69 -12.43
C ASN A 57 9.01 5.98 -12.21
N VAL A 58 8.55 7.19 -12.52
CA VAL A 58 7.11 7.52 -12.49
C VAL A 58 6.36 6.67 -13.52
N ALA A 59 6.87 6.59 -14.76
CA ALA A 59 6.28 5.75 -15.80
C ALA A 59 6.27 4.25 -15.41
N LEU A 60 7.39 3.75 -14.88
CA LEU A 60 7.53 2.36 -14.43
C LEU A 60 6.55 2.02 -13.30
N VAL A 61 6.48 2.85 -12.27
CA VAL A 61 5.59 2.62 -11.12
C VAL A 61 4.13 2.77 -11.53
N SER A 62 3.81 3.78 -12.34
CA SER A 62 2.47 3.96 -12.90
C SER A 62 2.02 2.72 -13.68
N ALA A 63 2.89 2.16 -14.52
CA ALA A 63 2.57 0.98 -15.31
C ALA A 63 2.26 -0.25 -14.43
N LYS A 64 3.04 -0.47 -13.35
CA LYS A 64 2.77 -1.55 -12.38
C LYS A 64 1.42 -1.38 -11.69
N ILE A 65 1.09 -0.16 -11.25
CA ILE A 65 -0.22 0.12 -10.63
C ILE A 65 -1.35 -0.09 -11.64
N SER A 66 -1.20 0.41 -12.88
CA SER A 66 -2.18 0.23 -13.94
C SER A 66 -2.42 -1.24 -14.30
N ALA A 67 -1.38 -2.07 -14.28
CA ALA A 67 -1.48 -3.49 -14.60
C ALA A 67 -2.14 -4.34 -13.50
N ALA A 68 -2.06 -3.92 -12.24
CA ALA A 68 -2.65 -4.64 -11.12
C ALA A 68 -4.16 -4.41 -11.01
N ASP A 69 -4.93 -5.42 -10.66
CA ASP A 69 -6.37 -5.30 -10.41
C ASP A 69 -6.64 -4.79 -8.98
N GLY A 70 -5.73 -5.09 -8.05
CA GLY A 70 -5.75 -4.61 -6.67
C GLY A 70 -4.38 -4.21 -6.16
N VAL A 71 -4.34 -3.24 -5.24
CA VAL A 71 -3.11 -2.69 -4.67
C VAL A 71 -3.18 -2.73 -3.14
N ILE A 72 -2.19 -3.37 -2.51
CA ILE A 72 -2.00 -3.37 -1.06
C ILE A 72 -0.87 -2.40 -0.73
N ILE A 73 -1.18 -1.33 0.00
CA ILE A 73 -0.23 -0.27 0.30
C ILE A 73 0.23 -0.37 1.74
N ALA A 74 1.54 -0.48 1.94
CA ALA A 74 2.16 -0.46 3.24
C ALA A 74 2.88 0.86 3.51
N SER A 75 2.33 1.67 4.41
CA SER A 75 2.83 3.02 4.72
C SER A 75 3.22 3.16 6.19
N PRO A 76 4.29 3.89 6.52
CA PRO A 76 4.40 4.43 7.86
C PRO A 76 3.40 5.59 8.03
N ILE A 77 2.97 5.81 9.27
CA ILE A 77 2.13 6.96 9.64
C ILE A 77 3.00 8.05 10.26
N TYR A 78 3.05 9.21 9.60
CA TYR A 78 3.80 10.39 10.04
C TYR A 78 2.83 11.56 10.20
N ASN A 79 2.87 12.24 11.35
CA ASN A 79 2.04 13.40 11.63
C ASN A 79 0.53 13.21 11.34
N TYR A 80 -0.04 12.08 11.80
CA TYR A 80 -1.46 11.72 11.63
C TYR A 80 -1.88 11.36 10.19
N ASP A 81 -0.97 11.19 9.25
CA ASP A 81 -1.33 10.77 7.88
C ASP A 81 -0.33 9.73 7.35
N VAL A 82 -0.62 9.19 6.17
CA VAL A 82 0.35 8.45 5.37
C VAL A 82 1.59 9.30 5.09
N ASN A 83 2.70 8.65 4.77
CA ASN A 83 3.93 9.41 4.55
C ASN A 83 3.90 10.20 3.22
N ALA A 84 4.75 11.23 3.16
CA ALA A 84 4.86 12.10 1.99
C ALA A 84 5.19 11.33 0.70
N VAL A 85 5.94 10.24 0.79
CA VAL A 85 6.32 9.41 -0.36
C VAL A 85 5.09 8.76 -0.98
N LEU A 86 4.17 8.22 -0.16
CA LEU A 86 2.92 7.68 -0.67
C LEU A 86 2.06 8.78 -1.28
N LYS A 87 1.91 9.92 -0.62
CA LYS A 87 1.11 11.02 -1.19
C LYS A 87 1.67 11.50 -2.53
N ASN A 88 2.99 11.63 -2.62
CA ASN A 88 3.72 12.01 -3.83
C ASN A 88 3.52 10.99 -4.96
N LEU A 89 3.58 9.68 -4.65
CA LEU A 89 3.26 8.63 -5.62
C LEU A 89 1.85 8.82 -6.20
N ILE A 90 0.85 9.08 -5.36
CA ILE A 90 -0.54 9.28 -5.81
C ILE A 90 -0.64 10.52 -6.72
N GLU A 91 0.03 11.62 -6.38
CA GLU A 91 0.03 12.84 -7.18
C GLU A 91 0.70 12.67 -8.56
N LEU A 92 1.77 11.88 -8.64
CA LEU A 92 2.51 11.62 -9.88
C LEU A 92 1.80 10.66 -10.82
N THR A 93 1.05 9.70 -10.29
CA THR A 93 0.44 8.62 -11.08
C THR A 93 -1.05 8.85 -11.35
N GLY A 94 -1.75 9.47 -10.40
CA GLY A 94 -3.09 10.01 -10.56
C GLY A 94 -4.12 9.03 -11.13
N LYS A 95 -5.18 9.61 -11.72
CA LYS A 95 -6.34 8.84 -12.19
C LYS A 95 -5.98 7.72 -13.17
N ALA A 96 -5.02 7.95 -14.07
CA ALA A 96 -4.62 6.98 -15.10
C ALA A 96 -4.11 5.65 -14.51
N ALA A 97 -3.52 5.68 -13.32
CA ALA A 97 -3.06 4.49 -12.63
C ALA A 97 -4.12 3.89 -11.69
N TRP A 98 -4.85 4.75 -10.96
CA TRP A 98 -5.67 4.34 -9.82
C TRP A 98 -7.15 4.12 -10.12
N GLU A 99 -7.65 4.50 -11.31
CA GLU A 99 -9.08 4.40 -11.58
C GLU A 99 -9.62 2.97 -11.39
N ASN A 100 -10.69 2.85 -10.61
CA ASN A 100 -11.40 1.60 -10.27
C ASN A 100 -10.59 0.53 -9.51
N LYS A 101 -9.35 0.79 -9.07
CA LYS A 101 -8.55 -0.22 -8.35
C LYS A 101 -9.17 -0.64 -7.01
N THR A 102 -8.99 -1.89 -6.62
CA THR A 102 -9.26 -2.32 -5.23
C THR A 102 -8.04 -1.98 -4.37
N VAL A 103 -8.20 -1.25 -3.27
CA VAL A 103 -7.05 -0.75 -2.48
C VAL A 103 -7.17 -1.13 -1.01
N ALA A 104 -6.10 -1.69 -0.44
CA ALA A 104 -5.99 -2.01 0.98
C ALA A 104 -4.79 -1.33 1.63
N PHE A 105 -4.83 -1.16 2.96
CA PHE A 105 -3.81 -0.43 3.71
C PHE A 105 -3.22 -1.25 4.85
N LEU A 106 -1.90 -1.22 4.98
CA LEU A 106 -1.10 -1.78 6.07
C LEU A 106 -0.25 -0.68 6.69
N ASN A 107 -0.55 -0.30 7.92
CA ASN A 107 0.00 0.92 8.52
C ASN A 107 0.91 0.60 9.69
N ALA A 108 2.10 1.20 9.72
CA ALA A 108 2.99 1.15 10.87
C ALA A 108 3.11 2.55 11.48
N ALA A 109 2.72 2.71 12.75
CA ALA A 109 2.70 4.00 13.42
C ALA A 109 3.57 4.03 14.68
N GLY A 110 3.86 5.24 15.17
CA GLY A 110 4.55 5.46 16.44
C GLY A 110 3.67 5.21 17.68
N GLY A 111 2.35 5.16 17.53
CA GLY A 111 1.40 4.97 18.63
C GLY A 111 -0.04 4.76 18.13
N ALA A 112 -0.96 4.47 19.05
CA ALA A 112 -2.33 4.06 18.73
C ALA A 112 -3.28 5.20 18.33
N SER A 113 -2.99 6.44 18.72
CA SER A 113 -3.92 7.57 18.58
C SER A 113 -4.23 7.98 17.13
N SER A 114 -3.42 7.56 16.16
CA SER A 114 -3.60 7.87 14.74
C SER A 114 -4.25 6.72 13.95
N TYR A 115 -5.01 5.82 14.60
CA TYR A 115 -5.63 4.65 13.96
C TYR A 115 -6.46 5.00 12.71
N MET A 116 -7.11 6.16 12.68
CA MET A 116 -7.92 6.66 11.56
C MET A 116 -7.14 7.50 10.52
N SER A 117 -5.81 7.62 10.65
CA SER A 117 -4.96 8.49 9.81
C SER A 117 -5.12 8.27 8.31
N ILE A 118 -5.35 7.04 7.87
CA ILE A 118 -5.47 6.72 6.44
C ILE A 118 -6.78 7.16 5.79
N MET A 119 -7.78 7.59 6.58
CA MET A 119 -9.11 7.90 6.06
C MET A 119 -9.08 9.04 5.03
N ALA A 120 -8.20 10.03 5.20
CA ALA A 120 -8.08 11.13 4.25
C ALA A 120 -7.66 10.64 2.85
N LEU A 121 -6.59 9.83 2.78
CA LEU A 121 -6.15 9.25 1.51
C LEU A 121 -7.18 8.24 0.96
N ALA A 122 -7.73 7.37 1.81
CA ALA A 122 -8.73 6.38 1.41
C ALA A 122 -9.96 7.05 0.77
N ASN A 123 -10.45 8.14 1.38
CA ASN A 123 -11.54 8.94 0.84
C ASN A 123 -11.15 9.61 -0.48
N SER A 124 -9.93 10.13 -0.60
CA SER A 124 -9.44 10.70 -1.86
C SER A 124 -9.43 9.67 -2.99
N LEU A 125 -8.91 8.47 -2.74
CA LEU A 125 -8.87 7.39 -3.74
C LEU A 125 -10.28 6.94 -4.15
N MET A 126 -11.18 6.83 -3.17
CA MET A 126 -12.58 6.44 -3.41
C MET A 126 -13.34 7.52 -4.21
N LEU A 127 -13.19 8.79 -3.82
CA LEU A 127 -13.99 9.89 -4.37
C LEU A 127 -13.40 10.55 -5.61
N ASP A 128 -12.12 10.37 -5.91
CA ASP A 128 -11.52 10.91 -7.13
C ASP A 128 -11.35 9.80 -8.17
N PHE A 129 -10.81 8.65 -7.76
CA PHE A 129 -10.44 7.56 -8.66
C PHE A 129 -11.38 6.35 -8.62
N ARG A 130 -12.44 6.39 -7.80
CA ARG A 130 -13.47 5.32 -7.74
C ARG A 130 -12.84 4.01 -7.30
N CYS A 131 -11.75 4.10 -6.54
CA CYS A 131 -11.15 2.95 -5.90
C CYS A 131 -12.16 2.33 -4.91
N VAL A 132 -12.17 1.01 -4.84
CA VAL A 132 -12.88 0.29 -3.79
C VAL A 132 -11.90 0.04 -2.66
N ILE A 133 -12.15 0.68 -1.51
CA ILE A 133 -11.30 0.51 -0.33
C ILE A 133 -11.72 -0.77 0.41
N VAL A 134 -10.75 -1.66 0.64
CA VAL A 134 -10.96 -2.88 1.42
C VAL A 134 -11.22 -2.48 2.88
N PRO A 135 -12.39 -2.81 3.47
CA PRO A 135 -12.78 -2.37 4.81
C PRO A 135 -12.11 -3.19 5.92
N ARG A 136 -10.85 -3.60 5.70
CA ARG A 136 -10.02 -4.39 6.61
C ARG A 136 -8.57 -3.91 6.52
N PHE A 137 -8.31 -2.69 6.97
CA PHE A 137 -6.93 -2.20 7.05
C PHE A 137 -6.24 -2.69 8.32
N VAL A 138 -4.91 -2.77 8.27
CA VAL A 138 -4.06 -3.13 9.41
C VAL A 138 -3.38 -1.88 9.95
N TYR A 139 -3.25 -1.81 11.26
CA TYR A 139 -2.53 -0.75 11.96
C TYR A 139 -1.71 -1.38 13.08
N ALA A 140 -0.39 -1.25 12.99
CA ALA A 140 0.57 -1.81 13.92
C ALA A 140 1.35 -0.69 14.62
N VAL A 141 1.59 -0.86 15.91
CA VAL A 141 2.30 0.08 16.79
C VAL A 141 3.63 -0.50 17.25
N PRO A 142 4.50 0.24 17.95
CA PRO A 142 5.86 -0.24 18.23
C PRO A 142 5.94 -1.57 18.97
N GLY A 143 5.00 -1.85 19.87
CA GLY A 143 4.93 -3.11 20.64
C GLY A 143 4.57 -4.35 19.82
N ASP A 144 4.12 -4.19 18.57
CA ASP A 144 3.82 -5.31 17.67
C ASP A 144 5.07 -5.89 17.00
N PHE A 145 6.24 -5.26 17.20
CA PHE A 145 7.49 -5.62 16.55
C PHE A 145 8.54 -6.01 17.57
N ALA A 146 9.31 -7.05 17.27
CA ALA A 146 10.43 -7.51 18.10
C ALA A 146 11.57 -8.00 17.19
N ALA A 147 12.81 -7.65 17.54
CA ALA A 147 14.03 -8.13 16.85
C ALA A 147 14.01 -7.97 15.31
N GLY A 148 13.42 -6.89 14.79
CA GLY A 148 13.36 -6.64 13.34
C GLY A 148 12.27 -7.42 12.60
N ALA A 149 11.36 -8.08 13.30
CA ALA A 149 10.22 -8.81 12.75
C ALA A 149 8.90 -8.36 13.39
N ILE A 150 7.78 -8.82 12.83
CA ILE A 150 6.46 -8.70 13.45
C ILE A 150 6.40 -9.72 14.59
N GLY A 151 6.40 -9.24 15.83
CA GLY A 151 6.39 -10.08 17.03
C GLY A 151 5.00 -10.44 17.52
N ASN A 152 3.97 -9.70 17.11
CA ASN A 152 2.57 -9.97 17.48
C ASN A 152 1.87 -10.88 16.46
N PRO A 153 1.51 -12.13 16.81
CA PRO A 153 0.82 -13.05 15.90
C PRO A 153 -0.52 -12.53 15.38
N GLN A 154 -1.24 -11.74 16.19
CA GLN A 154 -2.53 -11.17 15.77
C GLN A 154 -2.36 -10.17 14.63
N ILE A 155 -1.24 -9.45 14.56
CA ILE A 155 -0.94 -8.57 13.43
C ILE A 155 -0.68 -9.40 12.17
N VAL A 156 0.03 -10.52 12.29
CA VAL A 156 0.27 -11.44 11.16
C VAL A 156 -1.04 -11.98 10.61
N GLU A 157 -1.94 -12.47 11.48
CA GLU A 157 -3.27 -12.95 11.09
C GLU A 157 -4.10 -11.86 10.41
N ARG A 158 -4.08 -10.63 10.94
CA ARG A 158 -4.81 -9.48 10.36
C ARG A 158 -4.25 -9.08 9.00
N ILE A 159 -2.94 -9.17 8.79
CA ILE A 159 -2.31 -8.93 7.49
C ILE A 159 -2.77 -9.98 6.47
N ALA A 160 -2.73 -11.26 6.83
CA ALA A 160 -3.21 -12.33 5.95
C ALA A 160 -4.69 -12.11 5.58
N ALA A 161 -5.55 -11.87 6.58
CA ALA A 161 -6.97 -11.60 6.34
C ALA A 161 -7.21 -10.36 5.46
N CYS A 162 -6.41 -9.29 5.61
CA CYS A 162 -6.45 -8.11 4.75
C CYS A 162 -6.07 -8.44 3.30
N ALA A 163 -4.97 -9.18 3.12
CA ALA A 163 -4.48 -9.56 1.80
C ALA A 163 -5.46 -10.49 1.07
N HIS A 164 -5.99 -11.51 1.75
CA HIS A 164 -7.00 -12.42 1.19
C HIS A 164 -8.31 -11.71 0.86
N ALA A 165 -8.81 -10.82 1.75
CA ALA A 165 -10.00 -10.03 1.45
C ALA A 165 -9.81 -9.12 0.23
N THR A 166 -8.59 -8.61 0.02
CA THR A 166 -8.25 -7.84 -1.18
C THR A 166 -8.37 -8.71 -2.44
N ALA A 167 -7.79 -9.91 -2.42
CA ALA A 167 -7.87 -10.85 -3.53
C ALA A 167 -9.32 -11.27 -3.84
N GLU A 168 -10.11 -11.57 -2.80
CA GLU A 168 -11.53 -11.92 -2.95
C GLU A 168 -12.34 -10.80 -3.59
N LEU A 169 -12.19 -9.56 -3.12
CA LEU A 169 -12.88 -8.41 -3.69
C LEU A 169 -12.47 -8.16 -5.14
N VAL A 170 -11.20 -8.37 -5.49
CA VAL A 170 -10.75 -8.29 -6.88
C VAL A 170 -11.42 -9.39 -7.74
N ARG A 171 -11.49 -10.64 -7.27
CA ARG A 171 -12.15 -11.73 -8.00
C ARG A 171 -13.62 -11.41 -8.27
N GLN A 172 -14.35 -10.96 -7.26
CA GLN A 172 -15.78 -10.63 -7.36
C GLN A 172 -16.08 -9.48 -8.31
N ARG A 173 -15.10 -8.59 -8.54
CA ARG A 173 -15.24 -7.44 -9.45
C ARG A 173 -14.81 -7.73 -10.89
N SER A 174 -14.11 -8.86 -11.09
CA SER A 174 -13.62 -9.29 -12.40
C SER A 174 -14.57 -10.28 -13.09
N SER A 175 -15.57 -10.78 -12.37
CA SER A 175 -16.66 -11.66 -12.84
C SER A 175 -17.88 -10.85 -13.26
#